data_AF-A0A9X1E810-F1
#
_entry.id   AF-A0A9X1E810-F1
#
_cell.length_a   1.000
_cell.length_b   1.000
_cell.length_c   1.000
_cell.angle_alpha   90.00
_cell.angle_beta   90.00
_cell.angle_gamma   90.00
#
_symmetry.space_group_name_H-M   'P 1'
#
loop_
_entity.id
_entity.type
_entity.pdbx_description
1 polymer ?
#
loop_
_entity_poly.entity_id
_entity_poly.type
_entity_poly.pdbx_seq_one_letter_code
_entity_poly.pdbx_strand_id
1 'polypeptide(L)'
;MDIKRMKNSYMNGYKTQVSHYDFLGDDIQNAFPLMKYEKYLTFILFEVDKDVFDAPKFLVIVDNYNHPEETIKVRQEDYENIKRLLMDSEKRKRFEFFIEHYYEEVSSKKVFKIEPIRLINTNDLTLAGKYEAERDYKEWSEENKTSLDNYNHDKISPYSHLDYEGLILNFDSEKYNSDFSYQMSQAEECYKRKLFLPAAATLSVALETLLMAICDKENVKLNSKDTNDTMMNYLGQRLLSEGKINYRMHKRIDITYSLRNSVSHSNPGEVSKADCQIILSCIKVLINDHYSK
;
A
#
# COMPACT_ATOMS: atom_id res chain seq x y z
N MET A 1 -23.75 17.29 18.82
CA MET A 1 -22.34 17.52 18.45
C MET A 1 -22.21 17.11 16.99
N ASP A 2 -21.55 17.89 16.14
CA ASP A 2 -21.66 17.73 14.68
C ASP A 2 -20.42 17.02 14.12
N ILE A 3 -20.56 15.74 13.76
CA ILE A 3 -19.48 14.91 13.21
C ILE A 3 -18.93 15.51 11.91
N LYS A 4 -19.76 16.18 11.11
CA LYS A 4 -19.31 16.85 9.88
C LYS A 4 -18.35 17.98 10.20
N ARG A 5 -18.69 18.77 11.22
CA ARG A 5 -17.81 19.86 11.69
C ARG A 5 -16.48 19.32 12.22
N MET A 6 -16.51 18.22 12.98
CA MET A 6 -15.29 17.56 13.47
C MET A 6 -14.42 17.07 12.32
N LYS A 7 -15.00 16.28 11.41
CA LYS A 7 -14.32 15.77 10.21
C LYS A 7 -13.66 16.91 9.42
N ASN A 8 -14.44 17.96 9.13
CA ASN A 8 -13.94 19.11 8.37
C ASN A 8 -12.80 19.81 9.10
N SER A 9 -12.93 20.06 10.40
CA SER A 9 -11.87 20.71 11.19
C SER A 9 -10.61 19.85 11.29
N TYR A 10 -10.76 18.53 11.47
CA TYR A 10 -9.66 17.56 11.52
C TYR A 10 -8.92 17.52 10.18
N MET A 11 -9.64 17.27 9.08
CA MET A 11 -9.05 17.18 7.74
C MET A 11 -8.44 18.51 7.29
N ASN A 12 -9.05 19.65 7.66
CA ASN A 12 -8.46 20.96 7.38
C ASN A 12 -7.14 21.16 8.11
N GLY A 13 -7.07 20.80 9.39
CA GLY A 13 -5.84 20.81 10.17
C GLY A 13 -4.75 19.92 9.55
N TYR A 14 -5.12 18.69 9.21
CA TYR A 14 -4.25 17.72 8.56
C TYR A 14 -3.69 18.27 7.24
N LYS A 15 -4.55 18.70 6.31
CA LYS A 15 -4.16 19.25 5.01
C LYS A 15 -3.28 20.50 5.12
N THR A 16 -3.63 21.41 6.03
CA THR A 16 -2.83 22.62 6.28
C THR A 16 -1.42 22.26 6.75
N GLN A 17 -1.28 21.21 7.54
CA GLN A 17 0.03 20.75 7.96
C GLN A 17 0.78 20.06 6.82
N VAL A 18 0.09 19.23 6.04
CA VAL A 18 0.66 18.52 4.88
C VAL A 18 1.27 19.49 3.85
N SER A 19 0.68 20.67 3.64
CA SER A 19 1.25 21.67 2.70
C SER A 19 2.62 22.22 3.12
N HIS A 20 3.06 22.00 4.37
CA HIS A 20 4.43 22.34 4.78
C HIS A 20 5.46 21.31 4.29
N TYR A 21 5.00 20.20 3.70
CA TYR A 21 5.81 19.10 3.18
C TYR A 21 5.75 18.98 1.66
N ASP A 22 5.41 20.07 0.94
CA ASP A 22 5.36 20.10 -0.53
C ASP A 22 6.70 19.71 -1.19
N PHE A 23 7.82 19.84 -0.47
CA PHE A 23 9.14 19.39 -0.92
C PHE A 23 9.23 17.87 -1.18
N LEU A 24 8.26 17.07 -0.69
CA LEU A 24 8.19 15.63 -0.94
C LEU A 24 7.73 15.30 -2.37
N GLY A 25 7.13 16.23 -3.11
CA GLY A 25 6.68 15.99 -4.48
C GLY A 25 5.76 14.76 -4.58
N ASP A 26 6.12 13.80 -5.43
CA ASP A 26 5.34 12.58 -5.69
C ASP A 26 5.19 11.67 -4.45
N ASP A 27 6.09 11.78 -3.47
CA ASP A 27 6.05 10.99 -2.24
C ASP A 27 5.04 11.51 -1.20
N ILE A 28 4.42 12.67 -1.44
CA ILE A 28 3.48 13.27 -0.48
C ILE A 28 2.29 12.34 -0.19
N GLN A 29 1.78 11.63 -1.20
CA GLN A 29 0.67 10.69 -1.02
C GLN A 29 1.10 9.44 -0.26
N ASN A 30 2.40 9.12 -0.26
CA ASN A 30 2.94 8.03 0.53
C ASN A 30 3.05 8.49 1.99
N ALA A 31 3.65 9.65 2.26
CA ALA A 31 3.83 10.13 3.63
C ALA A 31 2.53 10.43 4.39
N PHE A 32 1.42 10.66 3.69
CA PHE A 32 0.16 11.13 4.30
C PHE A 32 -1.05 10.26 3.90
N PRO A 33 -1.30 9.14 4.61
CA PRO A 33 -2.36 8.19 4.26
C PRO A 33 -3.75 8.82 4.26
N LEU A 34 -4.06 9.76 5.17
CA LEU A 34 -5.39 10.37 5.20
C LEU A 34 -5.66 11.28 3.99
N MET A 35 -4.62 11.83 3.36
CA MET A 35 -4.78 12.52 2.07
C MET A 35 -5.01 11.52 0.94
N LYS A 36 -4.19 10.45 0.88
CA LYS A 36 -4.25 9.43 -0.17
C LYS A 36 -5.63 8.77 -0.25
N TYR A 37 -6.22 8.48 0.91
CA TYR A 37 -7.49 7.75 0.99
C TYR A 37 -8.69 8.65 1.26
N GLU A 38 -8.57 9.99 1.17
CA GLU A 38 -9.60 10.94 1.62
C GLU A 38 -11.03 10.60 1.15
N LYS A 39 -11.18 10.20 -0.12
CA LYS A 39 -12.48 9.87 -0.73
C LYS A 39 -13.14 8.61 -0.17
N TYR A 40 -12.35 7.76 0.49
CA TYR A 40 -12.74 6.47 1.04
C TYR A 40 -12.82 6.49 2.58
N LEU A 41 -12.45 7.61 3.22
CA LEU A 41 -12.46 7.72 4.67
C LEU A 41 -13.88 7.92 5.20
N THR A 42 -14.23 7.08 6.15
CA THR A 42 -15.41 7.23 7.00
C THR A 42 -14.97 7.63 8.41
N PHE A 43 -15.67 8.61 8.97
CA PHE A 43 -15.46 9.12 10.31
C PHE A 43 -16.61 8.65 11.19
N ILE A 44 -16.31 8.00 12.30
CA ILE A 44 -17.31 7.48 13.25
C ILE A 44 -17.02 8.09 14.61
N LEU A 45 -18.03 8.70 15.23
CA LEU A 45 -17.91 9.28 16.57
C LEU A 45 -18.52 8.33 17.58
N PHE A 46 -17.70 7.81 18.50
CA PHE A 46 -18.18 7.01 19.62
C PHE A 46 -18.32 7.91 20.86
N GLU A 47 -19.50 7.89 21.47
CA GLU A 47 -19.74 8.44 22.81
C GLU A 47 -19.72 7.28 23.80
N VAL A 48 -18.81 7.33 24.77
CA VAL A 48 -18.52 6.22 25.68
C VAL A 48 -18.45 6.68 27.13
N ASP A 49 -18.50 5.73 28.06
CA ASP A 49 -18.25 6.00 29.47
C ASP A 49 -16.76 6.30 29.70
N LYS A 50 -16.47 7.56 30.08
CA LYS A 50 -15.12 8.04 30.38
C LYS A 50 -14.45 7.24 31.52
N ASP A 51 -15.24 6.78 32.49
CA ASP A 51 -14.70 6.06 33.64
C ASP A 51 -14.12 4.71 33.21
N VAL A 52 -14.71 4.12 32.17
CA VAL A 52 -14.22 2.89 31.53
C VAL A 52 -13.08 3.17 30.55
N PHE A 53 -13.25 4.10 29.61
CA PHE A 53 -12.42 4.21 28.38
C PHE A 53 -11.40 5.36 28.32
N ASP A 54 -11.07 6.04 29.42
CA ASP A 54 -10.08 7.16 29.50
C ASP A 54 -10.50 8.48 28.83
N ALA A 55 -11.37 8.44 27.82
CA ALA A 55 -11.99 9.61 27.20
C ALA A 55 -13.50 9.43 27.09
N PRO A 56 -14.29 10.52 27.14
CA PRO A 56 -15.74 10.45 26.95
C PRO A 56 -16.14 10.19 25.49
N LYS A 57 -15.22 10.43 24.54
CA LYS A 57 -15.48 10.34 23.10
C LYS A 57 -14.25 9.87 22.34
N PHE A 58 -14.49 9.16 21.25
CA PHE A 58 -13.46 8.70 20.32
C PHE A 58 -13.89 8.97 18.88
N LEU A 59 -13.01 9.59 18.10
CA LEU A 59 -13.19 9.71 16.65
C LEU A 59 -12.39 8.58 15.98
N VAL A 60 -13.08 7.71 15.27
CA VAL A 60 -12.47 6.60 14.53
C VAL A 60 -12.49 6.93 13.04
N ILE A 61 -11.32 6.83 12.40
CA ILE A 61 -11.13 7.06 10.96
C ILE A 61 -10.80 5.72 10.32
N VAL A 62 -11.66 5.26 9.39
CA VAL A 62 -11.62 3.92 8.80
C VAL A 62 -11.86 3.99 7.29
N ASP A 63 -11.32 3.06 6.51
CA ASP A 63 -11.60 2.96 5.07
C ASP A 63 -12.93 2.25 4.75
N ASN A 64 -13.58 2.68 3.66
CA ASN A 64 -14.63 1.94 2.96
C ASN A 64 -15.71 1.34 3.89
N TYR A 65 -16.09 2.09 4.92
CA TYR A 65 -17.13 1.68 5.86
C TYR A 65 -18.50 2.11 5.31
N ASN A 66 -19.42 1.15 5.21
CA ASN A 66 -20.67 1.28 4.46
C ASN A 66 -21.69 2.24 5.11
N HIS A 67 -21.47 2.66 6.36
CA HIS A 67 -22.32 3.61 7.06
C HIS A 67 -21.65 5.00 7.09
N PRO A 68 -22.17 5.99 6.34
CA PRO A 68 -21.56 7.31 6.31
C PRO A 68 -21.79 8.07 7.63
N GLU A 69 -20.71 8.56 8.22
CA GLU A 69 -20.69 9.60 9.27
C GLU A 69 -21.68 9.37 10.43
N GLU A 70 -21.50 8.26 11.16
CA GLU A 70 -22.35 7.88 12.28
C GLU A 70 -21.83 8.36 13.64
N THR A 71 -22.77 8.68 14.55
CA THR A 71 -22.48 8.82 15.98
C THR A 71 -23.06 7.64 16.73
N ILE A 72 -22.18 6.83 17.33
CA ILE A 72 -22.51 5.63 18.07
C ILE A 72 -22.46 5.93 19.57
N LYS A 73 -23.53 5.62 20.28
CA LYS A 73 -23.58 5.73 21.75
C LYS A 73 -23.37 4.37 22.37
N VAL A 74 -22.20 4.15 22.96
CA VAL A 74 -21.85 2.91 23.64
C VAL A 74 -22.50 2.90 25.02
N ARG A 75 -23.27 1.85 25.28
CA ARG A 75 -23.91 1.57 26.56
C ARG A 75 -23.19 0.45 27.29
N GLN A 76 -23.52 0.27 28.57
CA GLN A 76 -22.88 -0.75 29.38
C GLN A 76 -23.14 -2.17 28.83
N GLU A 77 -24.31 -2.41 28.27
CA GLU A 77 -24.68 -3.71 27.69
C GLU A 77 -23.76 -4.11 26.52
N ASP A 78 -23.20 -3.13 25.81
CA ASP A 78 -22.33 -3.36 24.64
C ASP A 78 -20.99 -3.98 25.05
N TYR A 79 -20.52 -3.77 26.27
CA TYR A 79 -19.23 -4.32 26.72
C TYR A 79 -19.34 -5.23 27.94
N GLU A 80 -20.54 -5.57 28.41
CA GLU A 80 -20.69 -6.38 29.64
C GLU A 80 -20.00 -7.76 29.50
N ASN A 81 -20.09 -8.39 28.32
CA ASN A 81 -19.47 -9.69 28.06
C ASN A 81 -17.93 -9.66 28.02
N ILE A 82 -17.34 -8.50 27.71
CA ILE A 82 -15.88 -8.30 27.62
C ILE A 82 -15.34 -7.42 28.74
N LYS A 83 -16.19 -7.01 29.69
CA LYS A 83 -15.87 -6.03 30.74
C LYS A 83 -14.66 -6.42 31.57
N ARG A 84 -14.55 -7.70 31.93
CA ARG A 84 -13.39 -8.21 32.68
C ARG A 84 -12.09 -8.03 31.89
N LEU A 85 -12.10 -8.42 30.62
CA LEU A 85 -10.95 -8.26 29.71
C LEU A 85 -10.57 -6.78 29.55
N LEU A 86 -11.56 -5.90 29.38
CA LEU A 86 -11.33 -4.45 29.32
C LEU A 86 -10.70 -3.93 30.62
N MET A 87 -11.22 -4.35 31.77
CA MET A 87 -10.70 -3.88 33.06
C MET A 87 -9.28 -4.36 33.35
N ASP A 88 -8.93 -5.57 32.90
CA ASP A 88 -7.59 -6.14 32.99
C ASP A 88 -6.59 -5.48 32.02
N SER A 89 -7.08 -4.80 30.97
CA SER A 89 -6.24 -4.06 30.01
C SER A 89 -5.88 -2.64 30.47
N GLU A 90 -4.80 -2.10 29.90
CA GLU A 90 -4.39 -0.72 30.13
C GLU A 90 -5.51 0.26 29.75
N LYS A 91 -5.84 1.19 30.66
CA LYS A 91 -7.00 2.10 30.48
C LYS A 91 -7.01 2.83 29.14
N ARG A 92 -5.84 3.23 28.63
CA ARG A 92 -5.67 3.93 27.35
C ARG A 92 -5.94 3.07 26.11
N LYS A 93 -5.82 1.74 26.22
CA LYS A 93 -6.02 0.77 25.12
C LYS A 93 -7.41 0.12 25.16
N ARG A 94 -8.20 0.34 26.21
CA ARG A 94 -9.53 -0.26 26.37
C ARG A 94 -10.45 -0.03 25.19
N PHE A 95 -10.40 1.17 24.60
CA PHE A 95 -11.27 1.48 23.47
C PHE A 95 -10.84 0.73 22.21
N GLU A 96 -9.53 0.58 21.98
CA GLU A 96 -8.99 -0.23 20.88
C GLU A 96 -9.45 -1.68 21.02
N PHE A 97 -9.28 -2.28 22.20
CA PHE A 97 -9.76 -3.63 22.49
C PHE A 97 -11.28 -3.77 22.30
N PHE A 98 -12.05 -2.76 22.72
CA PHE A 98 -13.50 -2.77 22.57
C PHE A 98 -13.93 -2.77 21.10
N ILE A 99 -13.33 -1.93 20.25
CA ILE A 99 -13.61 -1.92 18.82
C ILE A 99 -13.25 -3.25 18.18
N GLU A 100 -12.08 -3.80 18.50
CA GLU A 100 -11.62 -5.08 17.95
C GLU A 100 -12.57 -6.25 18.23
N HIS A 101 -13.15 -6.29 19.44
CA HIS A 101 -13.96 -7.42 19.89
C HIS A 101 -15.47 -7.25 19.65
N TYR A 102 -15.97 -6.02 19.61
CA TYR A 102 -17.41 -5.76 19.53
C TYR A 102 -17.87 -5.18 18.19
N TYR A 103 -17.01 -4.44 17.50
CA TYR A 103 -17.30 -3.85 16.20
C TYR A 103 -16.51 -4.56 15.10
N GLU A 104 -16.82 -5.84 14.86
CA GLU A 104 -16.16 -6.69 13.85
C GLU A 104 -16.15 -6.06 12.45
N GLU A 105 -17.23 -5.36 12.08
CA GLU A 105 -17.30 -4.65 10.80
C GLU A 105 -16.33 -3.48 10.70
N VAL A 106 -15.97 -2.84 11.82
CA VAL A 106 -14.97 -1.76 11.86
C VAL A 106 -13.56 -2.36 11.91
N SER A 107 -13.37 -3.43 12.70
CA SER A 107 -12.05 -4.07 12.85
C SER A 107 -11.62 -4.90 11.64
N SER A 108 -12.56 -5.36 10.82
CA SER A 108 -12.29 -6.00 9.51
C SER A 108 -11.85 -5.01 8.42
N LYS A 109 -11.90 -3.70 8.71
CA LYS A 109 -11.45 -2.61 7.82
C LYS A 109 -10.12 -2.04 8.29
N LYS A 110 -9.48 -1.25 7.43
CA LYS A 110 -8.27 -0.52 7.80
C LYS A 110 -8.63 0.67 8.67
N VAL A 111 -8.41 0.55 9.97
CA VAL A 111 -8.48 1.68 10.91
C VAL A 111 -7.20 2.50 10.79
N PHE A 112 -7.32 3.74 10.30
CA PHE A 112 -6.20 4.67 10.22
C PHE A 112 -5.90 5.31 11.57
N LYS A 113 -6.95 5.69 12.30
CA LYS A 113 -6.79 6.44 13.54
C LYS A 113 -7.95 6.24 14.49
N ILE A 114 -7.61 6.10 15.77
CA ILE A 114 -8.51 6.25 16.91
C ILE A 114 -8.02 7.49 17.68
N GLU A 115 -8.81 8.56 17.67
CA GLU A 115 -8.48 9.84 18.29
C GLU A 115 -9.33 10.08 19.55
N PRO A 116 -8.75 10.03 20.76
CA PRO A 116 -9.47 10.26 22.00
C PRO A 116 -9.81 11.75 22.18
N ILE A 117 -11.09 12.09 22.25
CA ILE A 117 -11.58 13.45 22.47
C ILE A 117 -11.89 13.62 23.97
N ARG A 118 -10.93 14.21 24.70
CA ARG A 118 -11.04 14.40 26.16
C ARG A 118 -11.94 15.57 26.58
N LEU A 119 -12.14 16.56 25.71
CA LEU A 119 -12.94 17.75 25.99
C LEU A 119 -14.35 17.59 25.44
N ILE A 120 -15.34 17.56 26.33
CA ILE A 120 -16.75 17.20 26.02
C ILE A 120 -17.39 18.13 24.98
N ASN A 121 -16.94 19.39 24.89
CA ASN A 121 -17.54 20.44 24.05
C ASN A 121 -16.67 20.84 22.84
N THR A 122 -15.58 20.14 22.55
CA THR A 122 -14.75 20.51 21.39
C THR A 122 -15.30 19.89 20.09
N ASN A 123 -15.75 20.74 19.18
CA ASN A 123 -16.05 20.36 17.79
C ASN A 123 -14.90 20.69 16.83
N ASP A 124 -13.88 21.39 17.33
CA ASP A 124 -12.72 21.80 16.56
C ASP A 124 -11.56 20.86 16.86
N LEU A 125 -11.22 20.07 15.85
CA LEU A 125 -10.14 19.10 15.87
C LEU A 125 -9.00 19.52 14.93
N THR A 126 -8.91 20.80 14.54
CA THR A 126 -7.82 21.30 13.68
C THR A 126 -6.44 21.00 14.28
N LEU A 127 -6.26 21.15 15.58
CA LEU A 127 -4.98 20.83 16.21
C LEU A 127 -4.67 19.32 16.18
N ALA A 128 -5.67 18.47 16.41
CA ALA A 128 -5.51 17.02 16.34
C ALA A 128 -5.11 16.57 14.92
N GLY A 129 -5.75 17.12 13.89
CA GLY A 129 -5.37 16.86 12.50
C GLY A 129 -3.95 17.30 12.16
N LYS A 130 -3.49 18.46 12.67
CA LYS A 130 -2.10 18.89 12.48
C LYS A 130 -1.10 17.93 13.11
N TYR A 131 -1.32 17.54 14.36
CA TYR A 131 -0.43 16.59 15.05
C TYR A 131 -0.42 15.20 14.40
N GLU A 132 -1.55 14.78 13.82
CA GLU A 132 -1.61 13.55 13.06
C GLU A 132 -0.69 13.61 11.83
N ALA A 133 -0.77 14.67 11.03
CA ALA A 133 0.11 14.84 9.87
C ALA A 133 1.60 14.89 10.28
N GLU A 134 1.95 15.59 11.36
CA GLU A 134 3.32 15.59 11.86
C GLU A 134 3.80 14.19 12.26
N ARG A 135 2.91 13.38 12.88
CA ARG A 135 3.21 12.01 13.24
C ARG A 135 3.39 11.13 12.00
N ASP A 136 2.48 11.20 11.04
CA ASP A 136 2.56 10.44 9.79
C ASP A 136 3.87 10.72 9.06
N TYR A 137 4.25 12.00 8.92
CA TYR A 137 5.53 12.39 8.32
C TYR A 137 6.72 11.83 9.11
N LYS A 138 6.68 11.91 10.44
CA LYS A 138 7.76 11.41 11.29
C LYS A 138 7.92 9.90 11.14
N GLU A 139 6.82 9.15 11.20
CA GLU A 139 6.82 7.70 11.01
C GLU A 139 7.32 7.33 9.60
N TRP A 140 6.82 8.00 8.57
CA TRP A 140 7.31 7.83 7.19
C TRP A 140 8.80 8.14 7.07
N SER A 141 9.29 9.23 7.66
CA SER A 141 10.69 9.64 7.60
C SER A 141 11.60 8.68 8.35
N GLU A 142 11.21 8.24 9.54
CA GLU A 142 11.93 7.24 10.33
C GLU A 142 11.98 5.91 9.59
N GLU A 143 10.86 5.47 9.01
CA GLU A 143 10.81 4.25 8.22
C GLU A 143 11.73 4.33 7.00
N ASN A 144 11.76 5.45 6.28
CA ASN A 144 12.64 5.64 5.11
C ASN A 144 14.12 5.81 5.47
N LYS A 145 14.44 6.23 6.70
CA LYS A 145 15.83 6.33 7.21
C LYS A 145 16.33 5.05 7.85
N THR A 146 15.43 4.12 8.19
CA THR A 146 15.80 2.85 8.82
C THR A 146 16.52 1.97 7.81
N SER A 147 17.79 1.65 8.10
CA SER A 147 18.59 0.71 7.29
C SER A 147 17.86 -0.63 7.17
N LEU A 148 18.02 -1.29 6.02
CA LEU A 148 17.42 -2.59 5.73
C LEU A 148 17.79 -3.65 6.76
N ASP A 149 19.04 -3.67 7.22
CA ASP A 149 19.53 -4.64 8.21
C ASP A 149 18.81 -4.55 9.57
N ASN A 150 18.22 -3.39 9.88
CA ASN A 150 17.53 -3.12 11.14
C ASN A 150 16.00 -3.07 10.97
N TYR A 151 15.48 -3.41 9.79
CA TYR A 151 14.05 -3.36 9.53
C TYR A 151 13.35 -4.63 10.01
N ASN A 152 12.20 -4.48 10.67
CA ASN A 152 11.35 -5.62 11.00
C ASN A 152 10.60 -6.08 9.74
N HIS A 153 11.11 -7.12 9.08
CA HIS A 153 10.54 -7.67 7.86
C HIS A 153 9.15 -8.31 8.04
N ASP A 154 8.71 -8.57 9.28
CA ASP A 154 7.33 -9.00 9.54
C ASP A 154 6.34 -7.84 9.44
N LYS A 155 6.82 -6.59 9.51
CA LYS A 155 6.00 -5.38 9.36
C LYS A 155 5.79 -5.07 7.88
N ILE A 156 4.53 -5.06 7.45
CA ILE A 156 4.11 -4.55 6.15
C ILE A 156 4.29 -3.03 6.14
N SER A 157 5.14 -2.53 5.24
CA SER A 157 5.27 -1.09 4.97
C SER A 157 3.95 -0.58 4.40
N PRO A 158 3.38 0.51 4.95
CA PRO A 158 2.19 1.14 4.39
C PRO A 158 2.49 1.93 3.10
N TYR A 159 3.77 2.00 2.69
CA TYR A 159 4.28 2.92 1.65
C TYR A 159 4.81 2.18 0.41
N SER A 160 3.98 1.33 -0.20
CA SER A 160 4.24 0.90 -1.59
C SER A 160 3.74 2.01 -2.53
N HIS A 161 4.67 2.64 -3.25
CA HIS A 161 4.38 3.63 -4.29
C HIS A 161 4.19 3.00 -5.68
N LEU A 162 4.25 1.67 -5.75
CA LEU A 162 4.23 0.91 -6.99
C LEU A 162 2.83 0.35 -7.23
N ASP A 163 2.29 0.61 -8.40
CA ASP A 163 0.92 0.24 -8.82
C ASP A 163 0.88 -1.21 -9.31
N TYR A 164 0.94 -2.17 -8.37
CA TYR A 164 0.84 -3.60 -8.70
C TYR A 164 -0.57 -3.98 -9.16
N GLU A 165 -1.60 -3.54 -8.43
CA GLU A 165 -3.01 -3.85 -8.70
C GLU A 165 -3.46 -3.35 -10.08
N GLY A 166 -3.12 -2.10 -10.44
CA GLY A 166 -3.43 -1.55 -11.76
C GLY A 166 -2.76 -2.32 -12.90
N LEU A 167 -1.54 -2.81 -12.70
CA LEU A 167 -0.86 -3.64 -13.71
C LEU A 167 -1.51 -5.02 -13.86
N ILE A 168 -1.92 -5.64 -12.76
CA ILE A 168 -2.64 -6.91 -12.76
C ILE A 168 -3.96 -6.77 -13.53
N LEU A 169 -4.75 -5.74 -13.23
CA LEU A 169 -6.06 -5.52 -13.86
C LEU A 169 -5.97 -5.23 -15.37
N ASN A 170 -4.87 -4.60 -15.83
CA ASN A 170 -4.69 -4.24 -17.23
C ASN A 170 -4.04 -5.35 -18.08
N PHE A 171 -3.64 -6.48 -17.49
CA PHE A 171 -3.05 -7.61 -18.21
C PHE A 171 -4.10 -8.66 -18.62
N ASP A 172 -4.69 -8.48 -19.80
CA ASP A 172 -5.77 -9.34 -20.33
C ASP A 172 -5.22 -10.48 -21.21
N SER A 173 -4.58 -11.48 -20.59
CA SER A 173 -4.08 -12.67 -21.27
C SER A 173 -4.61 -13.95 -20.63
N GLU A 174 -5.63 -14.57 -21.23
CA GLU A 174 -6.32 -15.76 -20.69
C GLU A 174 -5.38 -16.87 -20.21
N LYS A 175 -4.33 -17.16 -21.00
CA LYS A 175 -3.36 -18.23 -20.70
C LYS A 175 -2.37 -17.89 -19.58
N TYR A 176 -2.06 -16.62 -19.36
CA TYR A 176 -0.92 -16.17 -18.55
C TYR A 176 -1.33 -15.33 -17.32
N ASN A 177 -2.59 -14.88 -17.26
CA ASN A 177 -3.04 -13.95 -16.25
C ASN A 177 -2.94 -14.51 -14.82
N SER A 178 -3.22 -15.80 -14.62
CA SER A 178 -3.09 -16.43 -13.30
C SER A 178 -1.66 -16.37 -12.75
N ASP A 179 -0.69 -16.74 -13.58
CA ASP A 179 0.72 -16.79 -13.19
C ASP A 179 1.27 -15.37 -12.97
N PHE A 180 0.94 -14.46 -13.88
CA PHE A 180 1.33 -13.05 -13.76
C PHE A 180 0.77 -12.41 -12.49
N SER A 181 -0.53 -12.59 -12.23
CA SER A 181 -1.20 -12.07 -11.04
C SER A 181 -0.57 -12.60 -9.75
N TYR A 182 -0.28 -13.91 -9.71
CA TYR A 182 0.38 -14.53 -8.58
C TYR A 182 1.79 -13.96 -8.35
N GLN A 183 2.60 -13.87 -9.40
CA GLN A 183 3.96 -13.33 -9.33
C GLN A 183 3.97 -11.87 -8.90
N MET A 184 3.09 -11.03 -9.45
CA MET A 184 2.97 -9.62 -9.09
C MET A 184 2.56 -9.45 -7.62
N SER A 185 1.62 -10.28 -7.13
CA SER A 185 1.19 -10.25 -5.73
C SER A 185 2.32 -10.66 -4.76
N GLN A 186 3.09 -11.70 -5.11
CA GLN A 186 4.26 -12.11 -4.31
C GLN A 186 5.34 -11.03 -4.28
N ALA A 187 5.59 -10.39 -5.43
CA ALA A 187 6.54 -9.29 -5.52
C ALA A 187 6.12 -8.09 -4.66
N GLU A 188 4.83 -7.75 -4.65
CA GLU A 188 4.28 -6.68 -3.82
C GLU A 188 4.47 -6.97 -2.32
N GLU A 189 4.15 -8.20 -1.89
CA GLU A 189 4.31 -8.61 -0.50
C GLU A 189 5.78 -8.57 -0.04
N CYS A 190 6.72 -8.99 -0.89
CA CYS A 190 8.15 -8.83 -0.63
C CYS A 190 8.55 -7.35 -0.56
N TYR A 191 8.08 -6.53 -1.50
CA TYR A 191 8.39 -5.11 -1.57
C TYR A 191 7.91 -4.36 -0.33
N LYS A 192 6.67 -4.60 0.11
CA LYS A 192 6.10 -4.04 1.35
C LYS A 192 6.91 -4.44 2.58
N ARG A 193 7.55 -5.61 2.60
CA ARG A 193 8.42 -6.05 3.70
C ARG A 193 9.88 -5.58 3.55
N LYS A 194 10.16 -4.73 2.55
CA LYS A 194 11.49 -4.28 2.16
C LYS A 194 12.45 -5.42 1.79
N LEU A 195 11.91 -6.58 1.41
CA LEU A 195 12.65 -7.69 0.85
C LEU A 195 12.87 -7.41 -0.66
N PHE A 196 13.65 -6.38 -0.97
CA PHE A 196 13.79 -5.87 -2.33
C PHE A 196 14.47 -6.86 -3.27
N LEU A 197 15.41 -7.67 -2.76
CA LEU A 197 16.07 -8.72 -3.52
C LEU A 197 15.07 -9.76 -4.08
N PRO A 198 14.27 -10.45 -3.24
CA PRO A 198 13.25 -11.37 -3.74
C PRO A 198 12.10 -10.67 -4.47
N ALA A 199 11.79 -9.41 -4.16
CA ALA A 199 10.83 -8.64 -4.93
C ALA A 199 11.30 -8.44 -6.38
N ALA A 200 12.55 -8.02 -6.61
CA ALA A 200 13.13 -7.84 -7.93
C ALA A 200 13.23 -9.16 -8.72
N ALA A 201 13.58 -10.26 -8.03
CA ALA A 201 13.61 -11.59 -8.63
C ALA A 201 12.22 -12.00 -9.13
N THR A 202 11.20 -11.85 -8.29
CA THR A 202 9.82 -12.20 -8.63
C THR A 202 9.25 -11.30 -9.75
N LEU A 203 9.55 -10.00 -9.71
CA LEU A 203 9.19 -9.05 -10.79
C LEU A 203 9.82 -9.43 -12.13
N SER A 204 11.06 -9.94 -12.12
CA SER A 204 11.73 -10.39 -13.34
C SER A 204 11.02 -11.61 -13.95
N VAL A 205 10.52 -12.51 -13.12
CA VAL A 205 9.70 -13.65 -13.59
C VAL A 205 8.37 -13.15 -14.17
N ALA A 206 7.72 -12.18 -13.53
CA ALA A 206 6.50 -11.54 -14.07
C ALA A 206 6.73 -10.90 -15.45
N LEU A 207 7.88 -10.25 -15.64
CA LEU A 207 8.27 -9.70 -16.94
C LEU A 207 8.53 -10.80 -17.98
N GLU A 208 9.15 -11.92 -17.62
CA GLU A 208 9.29 -13.09 -18.52
C GLU A 208 7.93 -13.64 -18.94
N THR A 209 7.00 -13.82 -18.00
CA THR A 209 5.62 -14.24 -18.28
C THR A 209 4.91 -13.26 -19.23
N LEU A 210 5.07 -11.95 -19.02
CA LEU A 210 4.50 -10.93 -19.91
C LEU A 210 5.09 -11.01 -21.32
N LEU A 211 6.42 -11.15 -21.46
CA LEU A 211 7.06 -11.26 -22.78
C LEU A 211 6.62 -12.52 -23.52
N MET A 212 6.47 -13.65 -22.81
CA MET A 212 5.89 -14.87 -23.39
C MET A 212 4.46 -14.64 -23.88
N ALA A 213 3.64 -13.96 -23.08
CA ALA A 213 2.27 -13.64 -23.46
C ALA A 213 2.19 -12.73 -24.70
N ILE A 214 3.10 -11.75 -24.81
CA ILE A 214 3.21 -10.90 -26.01
C ILE A 214 3.63 -11.73 -27.22
N CYS A 215 4.62 -12.62 -27.09
CA CYS A 215 5.04 -13.50 -28.18
C CYS A 215 3.86 -14.35 -28.70
N ASP A 216 3.09 -14.95 -27.78
CA ASP A 216 1.91 -15.75 -28.13
C ASP A 216 0.83 -14.87 -28.82
N LYS A 217 0.51 -13.70 -28.24
CA LYS A 217 -0.49 -12.77 -28.78
C LYS A 217 -0.14 -12.26 -30.18
N GLU A 218 1.14 -11.95 -30.39
CA GLU A 218 1.66 -11.39 -31.64
C GLU A 218 2.08 -12.45 -32.67
N ASN A 219 1.86 -13.74 -32.36
CA ASN A 219 2.25 -14.90 -33.18
C ASN A 219 3.75 -14.94 -33.52
N VAL A 220 4.60 -14.50 -32.58
CA VAL A 220 6.05 -14.55 -32.72
C VAL A 220 6.53 -15.97 -32.50
N LYS A 221 7.10 -16.56 -33.55
CA LYS A 221 7.65 -17.93 -33.47
C LYS A 221 8.90 -17.95 -32.60
N LEU A 222 8.83 -18.76 -31.55
CA LEU A 222 9.97 -19.16 -30.75
C LEU A 222 10.58 -20.42 -31.38
N ASN A 223 11.88 -20.39 -31.66
CA ASN A 223 12.57 -21.48 -32.36
C ASN A 223 13.01 -22.53 -31.34
N SER A 224 12.13 -23.43 -30.89
CA SER A 224 12.45 -24.24 -29.70
C SER A 224 13.27 -25.50 -29.97
N LYS A 225 14.39 -25.64 -29.25
CA LYS A 225 14.93 -26.92 -28.75
C LYS A 225 15.69 -26.83 -27.41
N ASP A 226 15.86 -25.65 -26.78
CA ASP A 226 16.71 -25.49 -25.59
C ASP A 226 16.01 -24.78 -24.42
N THR A 227 16.48 -25.04 -23.19
CA THR A 227 15.99 -24.43 -21.93
C THR A 227 16.17 -22.90 -21.85
N ASN A 228 16.78 -22.29 -22.86
CA ASN A 228 17.08 -20.86 -22.96
C ASN A 228 15.93 -20.04 -23.57
N ASP A 229 14.87 -20.71 -24.04
CA ASP A 229 13.78 -20.10 -24.80
C ASP A 229 12.85 -19.20 -23.97
N THR A 230 12.93 -19.27 -22.64
CA THR A 230 12.17 -18.39 -21.73
C THR A 230 13.01 -17.25 -21.18
N MET A 231 14.31 -17.16 -21.51
CA MET A 231 15.14 -16.08 -20.99
C MET A 231 14.69 -14.74 -21.56
N MET A 232 14.52 -13.77 -20.66
CA MET A 232 14.05 -12.43 -20.97
C MET A 232 14.77 -11.74 -22.14
N ASN A 233 16.10 -11.90 -22.24
CA ASN A 233 16.89 -11.34 -23.33
C ASN A 233 16.57 -11.98 -24.70
N TYR A 234 16.37 -13.30 -24.73
CA TYR A 234 15.97 -14.01 -25.94
C TYR A 234 14.58 -13.58 -26.40
N LEU A 235 13.61 -13.54 -25.49
CA LEU A 235 12.25 -13.08 -25.80
C LEU A 235 12.25 -11.64 -26.33
N GLY A 236 13.00 -10.75 -25.68
CA GLY A 236 13.21 -9.37 -26.15
C GLY A 236 13.79 -9.33 -27.56
N GLN A 237 14.84 -10.09 -27.83
CA GLN A 237 15.49 -10.15 -29.15
C GLN A 237 14.56 -10.68 -30.24
N ARG A 238 13.71 -11.68 -29.93
CA ARG A 238 12.71 -12.21 -30.86
C ARG A 238 11.65 -11.14 -31.19
N LEU A 239 11.07 -10.51 -30.17
CA LEU A 239 10.10 -9.42 -30.33
C LEU A 239 10.68 -8.25 -31.15
N LEU A 240 11.95 -7.90 -30.93
CA LEU A 240 12.63 -6.87 -31.72
C LEU A 240 12.79 -7.30 -33.18
N SER A 241 13.23 -8.54 -33.43
CA SER A 241 13.46 -9.04 -34.78
C SER A 241 12.17 -9.11 -35.63
N GLU A 242 11.04 -9.35 -34.99
CA GLU A 242 9.71 -9.38 -35.62
C GLU A 242 9.02 -8.00 -35.61
N GLY A 243 9.71 -6.94 -35.17
CA GLY A 243 9.21 -5.57 -35.17
C GLY A 243 8.08 -5.29 -34.17
N LYS A 244 7.89 -6.15 -33.17
CA LYS A 244 6.84 -6.01 -32.14
C LYS A 244 7.22 -5.05 -31.04
N ILE A 245 8.52 -4.88 -30.78
CA ILE A 245 9.06 -3.85 -29.90
C ILE A 245 10.14 -3.06 -30.62
N ASN A 246 10.37 -1.82 -30.18
CA ASN A 246 11.45 -1.00 -30.69
C ASN A 246 12.79 -1.25 -29.96
N TYR A 247 13.88 -0.74 -30.52
CA TYR A 247 15.23 -0.87 -29.95
C TYR A 247 15.35 -0.33 -28.51
N ARG A 248 14.65 0.77 -28.19
CA ARG A 248 14.66 1.35 -26.85
C ARG A 248 14.04 0.40 -25.83
N MET A 249 12.93 -0.26 -26.20
CA MET A 249 12.28 -1.26 -25.36
C MET A 249 13.17 -2.49 -25.18
N HIS A 250 13.77 -2.99 -26.26
CA HIS A 250 14.76 -4.07 -26.18
C HIS A 250 15.89 -3.74 -25.20
N LYS A 251 16.43 -2.51 -25.25
CA LYS A 251 17.47 -2.08 -24.32
C LYS A 251 16.99 -2.03 -22.87
N ARG A 252 15.74 -1.65 -22.61
CA ARG A 252 15.16 -1.72 -21.26
C ARG A 252 15.07 -3.16 -20.74
N ILE A 253 14.68 -4.10 -21.61
CA ILE A 253 14.63 -5.53 -21.30
C ILE A 253 16.03 -6.08 -21.02
N ASP A 254 17.04 -5.75 -21.85
CA ASP A 254 18.45 -6.14 -21.66
C ASP A 254 19.01 -5.65 -20.30
N ILE A 255 18.73 -4.37 -19.98
CA ILE A 255 19.15 -3.77 -18.71
C ILE A 255 18.50 -4.51 -17.56
N THR A 256 17.19 -4.76 -17.63
CA THR A 256 16.44 -5.48 -16.59
C THR A 256 17.01 -6.90 -16.37
N TYR A 257 17.40 -7.57 -17.45
CA TYR A 257 18.01 -8.91 -17.38
C TYR A 257 19.38 -8.87 -16.71
N SER A 258 20.16 -7.85 -17.04
CA SER A 258 21.46 -7.62 -16.41
C SER A 258 21.32 -7.30 -14.93
N LEU A 259 20.31 -6.49 -14.56
CA LEU A 259 19.99 -6.18 -13.17
C LEU A 259 19.65 -7.44 -12.39
N ARG A 260 18.76 -8.32 -12.90
CA ARG A 260 18.47 -9.63 -12.27
C ARG A 260 19.74 -10.43 -11.97
N ASN A 261 20.67 -10.47 -12.93
CA ASN A 261 21.92 -11.22 -12.80
C ASN A 261 22.90 -10.56 -11.81
N SER A 262 22.96 -9.23 -11.74
CA SER A 262 23.81 -8.51 -10.77
C SER A 262 23.24 -8.54 -9.36
N VAL A 263 21.92 -8.52 -9.23
CA VAL A 263 21.17 -8.57 -7.97
C VAL A 263 21.41 -9.90 -7.23
N SER A 264 21.68 -10.98 -7.97
CA SER A 264 22.10 -12.27 -7.40
C SER A 264 23.50 -12.27 -6.75
N HIS A 265 24.29 -11.21 -6.93
CA HIS A 265 25.69 -11.12 -6.49
C HIS A 265 26.08 -9.79 -5.80
N SER A 266 25.12 -8.92 -5.47
CA SER A 266 25.38 -7.58 -4.92
C SER A 266 24.71 -7.36 -3.55
N ASN A 267 25.18 -6.34 -2.80
CA ASN A 267 24.72 -6.03 -1.45
C ASN A 267 23.20 -5.79 -1.40
N PRO A 268 22.44 -6.52 -0.56
CA PRO A 268 21.01 -6.30 -0.35
C PRO A 268 20.82 -4.85 0.16
N GLY A 269 20.09 -4.02 -0.58
CA GLY A 269 20.14 -2.58 -0.35
C GLY A 269 19.10 -1.74 -1.07
N GLU A 270 19.23 -0.42 -0.94
CA GLU A 270 18.49 0.60 -1.72
C GLU A 270 18.68 0.44 -3.24
N VAL A 271 19.79 -0.17 -3.68
CA VAL A 271 20.01 -0.51 -5.10
C VAL A 271 18.91 -1.44 -5.61
N SER A 272 18.57 -2.49 -4.86
CA SER A 272 17.52 -3.44 -5.23
C SER A 272 16.12 -2.81 -5.22
N LYS A 273 15.90 -1.74 -4.44
CA LYS A 273 14.65 -0.96 -4.46
C LYS A 273 14.49 -0.24 -5.79
N ALA A 274 15.55 0.41 -6.28
CA ALA A 274 15.56 1.06 -7.59
C ALA A 274 15.37 0.04 -8.72
N ASP A 275 15.97 -1.15 -8.60
CA ASP A 275 15.80 -2.23 -9.58
C ASP A 275 14.33 -2.65 -9.70
N CYS A 276 13.61 -2.79 -8.58
CA CYS A 276 12.17 -3.07 -8.59
C CYS A 276 11.37 -2.02 -9.39
N GLN A 277 11.68 -0.74 -9.19
CA GLN A 277 11.01 0.37 -9.91
C GLN A 277 11.27 0.31 -11.42
N ILE A 278 12.51 0.02 -11.82
CA ILE A 278 12.90 -0.12 -13.23
C ILE A 278 12.14 -1.27 -13.88
N ILE A 279 12.08 -2.44 -13.23
CA ILE A 279 11.38 -3.62 -13.77
C ILE A 279 9.88 -3.32 -13.94
N LEU A 280 9.24 -2.75 -12.93
CA LEU A 280 7.82 -2.40 -12.98
C LEU A 280 7.50 -1.36 -14.04
N SER A 281 8.37 -0.37 -14.23
CA SER A 281 8.21 0.58 -15.33
C SER A 281 8.29 -0.12 -16.70
N CYS A 282 9.16 -1.12 -16.85
CA CYS A 282 9.23 -1.92 -18.06
C CYS A 282 7.93 -2.71 -18.31
N ILE A 283 7.43 -3.41 -17.28
CA ILE A 283 6.14 -4.13 -17.32
C ILE A 283 5.01 -3.19 -17.72
N LYS A 284 4.91 -2.01 -17.09
CA LYS A 284 3.88 -1.01 -17.37
C LYS A 284 3.87 -0.59 -18.83
N VAL A 285 5.03 -0.25 -19.39
CA VAL A 285 5.08 0.20 -20.79
C VAL A 285 4.68 -0.94 -21.74
N LEU A 286 5.11 -2.17 -21.49
CA LEU A 286 4.74 -3.33 -22.31
C LEU A 286 3.24 -3.66 -22.24
N ILE A 287 2.62 -3.58 -21.06
CA ILE A 287 1.16 -3.72 -20.91
C ILE A 287 0.44 -2.61 -21.66
N ASN A 288 0.91 -1.37 -21.53
CA ASN A 288 0.31 -0.24 -22.24
C ASN A 288 0.41 -0.39 -23.77
N ASP A 289 1.55 -0.85 -24.28
CA ASP A 289 1.80 -0.97 -25.72
C ASP A 289 1.07 -2.16 -26.35
N HIS A 290 0.86 -3.26 -25.59
CA HIS A 290 0.33 -4.51 -26.16
C HIS A 290 -1.04 -4.94 -25.63
N TYR A 291 -1.49 -4.50 -24.46
CA TYR A 291 -2.72 -4.99 -23.82
C TYR A 291 -3.74 -3.89 -23.50
N SER A 292 -3.32 -2.64 -23.37
CA SER A 292 -4.25 -1.53 -23.21
C SER A 292 -5.01 -1.27 -24.51
N LYS A 293 -6.33 -1.16 -24.43
CA LYS A 293 -7.22 -0.76 -25.53
C LYS A 293 -7.28 0.76 -25.66
#